data_AF-A0A9E6RF78-F1
#
_entry.id   AF-A0A9E6RF78-F1
#
_cell.length_a   1.000
_cell.length_b   1.000
_cell.length_c   1.000
_cell.angle_alpha   90.00
_cell.angle_beta   90.00
_cell.angle_gamma   90.00
#
_symmetry.space_group_name_H-M   'P 1'
#
loop_
_entity.id
_entity.type
_entity.pdbx_description
1 polymer ?
#
loop_
_entity_poly.entity_id
_entity_poly.type
_entity_poly.pdbx_seq_one_letter_code
_entity_poly.pdbx_strand_id
1 'polypeptide(L)'
;MPVNSQPRQSYAPATALHANGAVPDWVQLLPLTPFTGRDGRGPYMGSLDDVAARSELPFAVDEAHGIDQPWQGNTRAHGWVVELQVRADGLWGRVEWTESGRDLVQSKAYRFSSPVFTHSDQLVIGEVLRLALVNNPNLRLASLNRQQDD
;
A
#
# COMPACT_ATOMS: atom_id res chain seq x y z
N MET A 1 -7.23 -24.10 25.20
CA MET A 1 -6.12 -23.77 24.28
C MET A 1 -6.45 -22.45 23.62
N PRO A 2 -5.71 -21.35 23.81
CA PRO A 2 -5.96 -20.17 22.99
C PRO A 2 -5.48 -20.48 21.57
N VAL A 3 -6.39 -20.34 20.60
CA VAL A 3 -6.03 -20.32 19.18
C VAL A 3 -5.12 -19.11 19.00
N ASN A 4 -3.86 -19.36 18.67
CA ASN A 4 -2.94 -18.32 18.26
C ASN A 4 -3.34 -17.89 16.84
N SER A 5 -4.37 -17.05 16.74
CA SER A 5 -4.82 -16.49 15.47
C SER A 5 -3.74 -15.53 14.99
N GLN A 6 -2.81 -16.02 14.16
CA GLN A 6 -1.93 -15.15 13.39
C GLN A 6 -2.81 -14.10 12.69
N PRO A 7 -2.47 -12.81 12.77
CA PRO A 7 -3.26 -11.77 12.12
C PRO A 7 -3.37 -12.08 10.62
N ARG A 8 -4.59 -11.99 10.08
CA ARG A 8 -4.82 -12.26 8.65
C ARG A 8 -4.28 -11.10 7.84
N GLN A 9 -3.55 -11.41 6.78
CA GLN A 9 -3.08 -10.43 5.82
C GLN A 9 -4.19 -10.15 4.80
N SER A 10 -4.39 -8.88 4.51
CA SER A 10 -5.22 -8.41 3.41
C SER A 10 -4.40 -7.51 2.50
N TYR A 11 -4.78 -7.51 1.22
CA TYR A 11 -4.20 -6.64 0.21
C TYR A 11 -5.01 -5.34 0.18
N ALA A 12 -4.31 -4.25 0.42
CA ALA A 12 -4.81 -2.89 0.54
C ALA A 12 -4.85 -2.17 -0.81
N PRO A 13 -5.37 -0.94 -0.81
CA PRO A 13 -5.79 -0.31 -2.04
C PRO A 13 -4.70 0.39 -2.84
N ALA A 14 -5.04 0.71 -4.09
CA ALA A 14 -4.08 1.07 -5.10
C ALA A 14 -4.07 2.54 -5.48
N THR A 15 -2.89 3.16 -5.38
CA THR A 15 -2.66 4.54 -5.78
C THR A 15 -2.07 4.56 -7.18
N ALA A 16 -2.61 5.42 -8.05
CA ALA A 16 -2.01 5.64 -9.36
C ALA A 16 -0.62 6.25 -9.16
N LEU A 17 0.43 5.61 -9.67
CA LEU A 17 1.80 6.08 -9.42
C LEU A 17 2.25 7.20 -10.38
N HIS A 18 1.41 7.66 -11.32
CA HIS A 18 1.85 8.53 -12.44
C HIS A 18 0.94 9.70 -12.78
N ALA A 19 0.34 10.40 -11.82
CA ALA A 19 -0.54 11.52 -12.19
C ALA A 19 0.15 12.61 -13.02
N ASN A 20 1.46 12.85 -12.84
CA ASN A 20 2.17 13.96 -13.49
C ASN A 20 3.34 13.50 -14.39
N GLY A 21 3.37 12.23 -14.80
CA GLY A 21 4.48 11.68 -15.61
C GLY A 21 5.80 11.46 -14.85
N ALA A 22 5.85 11.77 -13.56
CA ALA A 22 6.98 11.48 -12.67
C ALA A 22 6.70 10.29 -11.76
N VAL A 23 7.78 9.68 -11.23
CA VAL A 23 7.72 8.71 -10.14
C VAL A 23 7.46 9.48 -8.83
N PRO A 24 6.47 9.10 -8.01
CA PRO A 24 6.05 9.89 -6.87
C PRO A 24 6.89 9.53 -5.64
N ASP A 25 7.33 10.54 -4.89
CA ASP A 25 8.03 10.30 -3.62
C ASP A 25 7.06 9.84 -2.52
N TRP A 26 5.77 10.18 -2.63
CA TRP A 26 4.73 9.79 -1.67
C TRP A 26 3.62 8.99 -2.34
N VAL A 27 3.28 7.86 -1.74
CA VAL A 27 2.23 6.96 -2.23
C VAL A 27 1.18 6.78 -1.15
N GLN A 28 -0.10 6.97 -1.48
CA GLN A 28 -1.19 6.64 -0.55
C GLN A 28 -1.23 5.12 -0.37
N LEU A 29 -1.24 4.69 0.89
CA LEU A 29 -1.29 3.29 1.29
C LEU A 29 -2.74 2.90 1.60
N LEU A 30 -3.35 3.56 2.58
CA LEU A 30 -4.74 3.31 2.98
C LEU A 30 -5.57 4.60 2.81
N PRO A 31 -6.84 4.51 2.38
CA PRO A 31 -7.79 5.61 2.45
C PRO A 31 -8.22 5.80 3.91
N LEU A 32 -9.02 6.83 4.15
CA LEU A 32 -9.78 6.93 5.39
C LEU A 32 -10.62 5.67 5.63
N THR A 33 -10.74 5.27 6.90
CA THR A 33 -11.63 4.21 7.34
C THR A 33 -13.03 4.78 7.64
N PRO A 34 -14.11 4.03 7.41
CA PRO A 34 -14.18 2.71 6.78
C PRO A 34 -13.86 2.71 5.28
N PHE A 35 -13.32 1.60 4.77
CA PHE A 35 -13.27 1.36 3.32
C PHE A 35 -13.50 -0.11 2.96
N THR A 36 -13.95 -0.35 1.71
CA THR A 36 -14.22 -1.70 1.17
C THR A 36 -13.43 -1.94 -0.11
N GLY A 37 -12.87 -3.14 -0.22
CA GLY A 37 -12.26 -3.79 -1.40
C GLY A 37 -13.07 -3.62 -2.70
N ARG A 38 -12.42 -3.57 -3.88
CA ARG A 38 -13.16 -3.80 -5.15
C ARG A 38 -13.68 -5.23 -5.23
N ASP A 39 -13.02 -6.18 -4.59
CA ASP A 39 -13.51 -7.56 -4.45
C ASP A 39 -14.61 -7.73 -3.39
N GLY A 40 -15.03 -6.64 -2.73
CA GLY A 40 -16.09 -6.66 -1.72
C GLY A 40 -15.63 -6.99 -0.30
N ARG A 41 -14.34 -7.27 -0.05
CA ARG A 41 -13.84 -7.47 1.32
C ARG A 41 -13.82 -6.16 2.11
N GLY A 42 -14.11 -6.23 3.41
CA GLY A 42 -14.32 -5.07 4.26
C GLY A 42 -15.73 -5.07 4.88
N PRO A 43 -16.18 -3.94 5.47
CA PRO A 43 -15.44 -2.69 5.61
C PRO A 43 -14.28 -2.84 6.60
N TYR A 44 -13.10 -2.36 6.20
CA TYR A 44 -11.95 -2.27 7.08
C TYR A 44 -12.04 -1.01 7.94
N MET A 45 -11.82 -1.18 9.24
CA MET A 45 -11.97 -0.14 10.26
C MET A 45 -10.63 0.13 10.96
N GLY A 46 -10.50 1.26 11.64
CA GLY A 46 -9.36 1.51 12.53
C GLY A 46 -8.86 2.94 12.48
N SER A 47 -8.13 3.34 13.52
CA SER A 47 -7.42 4.63 13.57
C SER A 47 -6.18 4.56 12.68
N LEU A 48 -6.06 5.46 11.69
CA LEU A 48 -4.88 5.50 10.83
C LEU A 48 -3.61 5.92 11.59
N ASP A 49 -3.75 6.72 12.66
CA ASP A 49 -2.64 7.08 13.54
C ASP A 49 -2.10 5.84 14.28
N ASP A 50 -3.00 4.99 14.79
CA ASP A 50 -2.59 3.74 15.46
C ASP A 50 -1.95 2.77 14.48
N VAL A 51 -2.49 2.69 13.25
CA VAL A 51 -1.91 1.85 12.19
C VAL A 51 -0.51 2.33 11.81
N ALA A 52 -0.34 3.65 11.66
CA ALA A 52 0.97 4.25 11.36
C ALA A 52 1.97 3.97 12.50
N ALA A 53 1.55 4.11 13.75
CA ALA A 53 2.40 3.88 14.92
C ALA A 53 2.81 2.41 15.11
N ARG A 54 2.00 1.46 14.64
CA ARG A 54 2.27 0.02 14.71
C ARG A 54 3.11 -0.50 13.55
N SER A 55 3.11 0.19 12.42
CA SER A 55 3.82 -0.27 11.21
C SER A 55 5.33 -0.10 11.36
N GLU A 56 6.09 -1.18 11.17
CA GLU A 56 7.55 -1.15 11.25
C GLU A 56 8.18 -0.58 9.98
N LEU A 57 8.96 0.50 10.11
CA LEU A 57 9.71 1.11 9.02
C LEU A 57 11.22 0.74 9.08
N PRO A 58 11.91 0.64 7.94
CA PRO A 58 11.34 0.70 6.59
C PRO A 58 10.71 -0.63 6.17
N PHE A 59 9.68 -0.58 5.32
CA PHE A 59 9.13 -1.78 4.68
C PHE A 59 9.29 -1.75 3.16
N ALA A 60 9.41 -2.95 2.58
CA ALA A 60 9.75 -3.11 1.18
C ALA A 60 8.62 -2.69 0.23
N VAL A 61 9.01 -2.17 -0.93
CA VAL A 61 8.18 -2.11 -2.13
C VAL A 61 8.56 -3.27 -3.04
N ASP A 62 7.64 -4.17 -3.36
CA ASP A 62 7.90 -5.35 -4.19
C ASP A 62 7.14 -5.34 -5.52
N GLU A 63 7.43 -6.34 -6.35
CA GLU A 63 6.76 -6.57 -7.61
C GLU A 63 5.65 -7.62 -7.43
N ALA A 64 4.41 -7.29 -7.76
CA ALA A 64 3.29 -8.22 -7.85
C ALA A 64 3.08 -9.14 -6.61
N HIS A 65 3.34 -8.63 -5.40
CA HIS A 65 3.27 -9.39 -4.15
C HIS A 65 4.24 -10.58 -4.09
N GLY A 66 5.38 -10.48 -4.78
CA GLY A 66 6.40 -11.53 -4.86
C GLY A 66 6.99 -11.92 -3.50
N ILE A 67 7.08 -11.00 -2.52
CA ILE A 67 7.56 -11.31 -1.17
C ILE A 67 6.57 -12.25 -0.44
N ASP A 68 5.27 -12.12 -0.68
CA ASP A 68 4.23 -13.02 -0.14
C ASP A 68 4.11 -14.33 -0.91
N GLN A 69 4.65 -14.38 -2.14
CA GLN A 69 4.56 -15.52 -3.05
C GLN A 69 5.95 -15.89 -3.60
N PRO A 70 6.92 -16.25 -2.73
CA PRO A 70 8.33 -16.37 -3.11
C PRO A 70 8.61 -17.49 -4.14
N TRP A 71 7.67 -18.41 -4.31
CA TRP A 71 7.75 -19.51 -5.28
C TRP A 71 7.27 -19.13 -6.68
N GLN A 72 6.64 -17.97 -6.84
CA GLN A 72 5.97 -17.55 -8.07
C GLN A 72 6.53 -16.25 -8.67
N GLY A 73 7.49 -15.60 -8.02
CA GLY A 73 7.90 -14.27 -8.44
C GLY A 73 9.22 -13.75 -7.90
N ASN A 74 9.49 -12.51 -8.27
CA ASN A 74 10.65 -11.74 -7.87
C ASN A 74 10.46 -11.16 -6.45
N THR A 75 11.34 -11.51 -5.52
CA THR A 75 11.31 -11.01 -4.13
C THR A 75 12.17 -9.77 -3.89
N ARG A 76 12.74 -9.19 -4.96
CA ARG A 76 13.60 -7.99 -4.84
C ARG A 76 12.77 -6.79 -4.41
N ALA A 77 13.35 -5.98 -3.53
CA ALA A 77 12.83 -4.66 -3.24
C ALA A 77 13.11 -3.70 -4.41
N HIS A 78 12.06 -3.02 -4.86
CA HIS A 78 12.08 -1.93 -5.85
C HIS A 78 12.02 -0.55 -5.18
N GLY A 79 11.95 -0.52 -3.85
CA GLY A 79 11.99 0.68 -3.04
C GLY A 79 11.71 0.34 -1.60
N TRP A 80 11.74 1.36 -0.76
CA TRP A 80 11.48 1.24 0.66
C TRP A 80 10.56 2.36 1.09
N VAL A 81 9.45 2.04 1.75
CA VAL A 81 8.69 3.06 2.48
C VAL A 81 9.46 3.35 3.76
N VAL A 82 9.87 4.60 3.93
CA VAL A 82 10.76 5.05 5.01
C VAL A 82 10.11 6.03 5.97
N GLU A 83 8.90 6.50 5.66
CA GLU A 83 8.17 7.47 6.47
C GLU A 83 6.67 7.29 6.25
N LEU A 84 5.86 7.48 7.30
CA LEU A 84 4.41 7.43 7.26
C LEU A 84 3.80 8.77 7.71
N GLN A 85 2.73 9.18 7.03
CA GLN A 85 1.96 10.37 7.39
C GLN A 85 0.46 10.12 7.20
N VAL A 86 -0.31 10.37 8.25
CA VAL A 86 -1.77 10.50 8.13
C VAL A 86 -2.07 11.87 7.55
N ARG A 87 -2.84 11.90 6.46
CA ARG A 87 -3.27 13.10 5.75
C ARG A 87 -4.80 13.12 5.68
N ALA A 88 -5.34 14.25 5.21
CA ALA A 88 -6.78 14.48 5.11
C ALA A 88 -7.54 13.42 4.29
N ASP A 89 -6.87 12.67 3.43
CA ASP A 89 -7.46 11.65 2.56
C ASP A 89 -6.99 10.21 2.85
N GLY A 90 -6.11 9.99 3.84
CA GLY A 90 -5.66 8.64 4.22
C GLY A 90 -4.25 8.57 4.77
N LEU A 91 -3.72 7.36 4.86
CA LEU A 91 -2.34 7.07 5.27
C LEU A 91 -1.43 7.05 4.04
N TRP A 92 -0.35 7.81 4.08
CA TRP A 92 0.64 7.94 3.02
C TRP A 92 2.01 7.46 3.48
N GLY A 93 2.79 6.90 2.54
CA GLY A 93 4.17 6.49 2.76
C GLY A 93 5.14 7.19 1.82
N ARG A 94 6.27 7.68 2.34
CA ARG A 94 7.38 8.20 1.53
C ARG A 94 8.23 7.04 1.05
N VAL A 95 8.46 6.95 -0.25
CA VAL A 95 9.22 5.87 -0.88
C VAL A 95 10.61 6.36 -1.28
N GLU A 96 11.63 5.66 -0.80
CA GLU A 96 12.98 5.69 -1.36
C GLU A 96 13.10 4.62 -2.43
N TRP A 97 12.95 5.05 -3.69
CA TRP A 97 12.98 4.15 -4.85
C TRP A 97 14.40 3.69 -5.18
N THR A 98 14.55 2.41 -5.53
CA THR A 98 15.72 1.94 -6.25
C THR A 98 15.67 2.41 -7.71
N GLU A 99 16.79 2.34 -8.43
CA GLU A 99 16.80 2.59 -9.88
C GLU A 99 15.79 1.69 -10.61
N SER A 100 15.79 0.38 -10.31
CA SER A 100 14.85 -0.56 -10.92
C SER A 100 13.38 -0.25 -10.60
N GLY A 101 13.06 0.22 -9.40
CA GLY A 101 11.70 0.64 -9.07
C GLY A 101 11.30 1.92 -9.78
N ARG A 102 12.21 2.91 -9.88
CA ARG A 102 11.97 4.12 -10.68
C ARG A 102 11.65 3.76 -12.12
N ASP A 103 12.39 2.82 -12.71
CA ASP A 103 12.16 2.38 -14.09
C ASP A 103 10.81 1.70 -14.28
N LEU A 104 10.44 0.77 -13.40
CA LEU A 104 9.16 0.05 -13.45
C LEU A 104 7.97 1.00 -13.38
N VAL A 105 8.09 2.01 -12.53
CA VAL A 105 7.08 3.04 -12.33
C VAL A 105 7.15 3.95 -13.56
N GLN A 106 8.23 4.69 -13.82
CA GLN A 106 8.35 5.65 -14.94
C GLN A 106 7.93 5.11 -16.32
N SER A 107 8.30 3.88 -16.65
CA SER A 107 7.94 3.22 -17.91
C SER A 107 6.46 2.78 -17.98
N LYS A 108 5.73 2.88 -16.87
CA LYS A 108 4.37 2.38 -16.64
C LYS A 108 4.27 0.86 -16.76
N ALA A 109 5.38 0.13 -16.58
CA ALA A 109 5.35 -1.33 -16.44
C ALA A 109 4.46 -1.74 -15.26
N TYR A 110 4.41 -0.91 -14.21
CA TYR A 110 3.41 -0.97 -13.16
C TYR A 110 2.71 0.38 -12.99
N ARG A 111 1.39 0.39 -13.10
CA ARG A 111 0.59 1.63 -13.04
C ARG A 111 0.05 1.97 -11.66
N PHE A 112 0.03 0.98 -10.77
CA PHE A 112 -0.65 1.05 -9.49
C PHE A 112 0.20 0.45 -8.38
N SER A 113 -0.10 0.80 -7.13
CA SER A 113 0.43 0.14 -5.94
C SER A 113 -0.63 -0.72 -5.23
N SER A 114 -0.28 -1.51 -4.23
CA SER A 114 -1.20 -2.33 -3.41
C SER A 114 -0.51 -2.69 -2.09
N PRO A 115 -0.83 -2.05 -0.96
CA PRO A 115 -0.21 -2.42 0.30
C PRO A 115 -0.62 -3.82 0.76
N VAL A 116 0.11 -4.35 1.71
CA VAL A 116 -0.29 -5.54 2.47
C VAL A 116 -0.41 -5.08 3.91
N PHE A 117 -1.52 -5.40 4.56
CA PHE A 117 -1.79 -4.98 5.92
C PHE A 117 -2.44 -6.12 6.72
N THR A 118 -2.25 -6.10 8.02
CA THR A 118 -2.91 -7.05 8.92
C THR A 118 -4.28 -6.55 9.36
N HIS A 119 -5.19 -7.45 9.69
CA HIS A 119 -6.43 -7.10 10.37
C HIS A 119 -6.90 -8.20 11.33
N SER A 120 -7.74 -7.80 12.28
CA SER A 120 -8.46 -8.72 13.18
C SER A 120 -9.63 -9.42 12.47
N ASP A 121 -10.25 -10.39 13.14
CA ASP A 121 -11.48 -11.05 12.66
C ASP A 121 -12.67 -10.08 12.52
N GLN A 122 -12.63 -8.95 13.23
CA GLN A 122 -13.61 -7.86 13.15
C GLN A 122 -13.23 -6.81 12.09
N LEU A 123 -12.26 -7.10 11.22
CA LEU A 123 -11.76 -6.23 10.15
C LEU A 123 -11.17 -4.90 10.64
N VAL A 124 -10.65 -4.89 11.88
CA VAL A 124 -9.88 -3.75 12.40
C VAL A 124 -8.43 -3.89 11.91
N ILE A 125 -7.91 -2.86 11.25
CA ILE A 125 -6.56 -2.81 10.69
C ILE A 125 -5.53 -2.79 11.82
N GLY A 126 -4.48 -3.59 11.70
CA GLY A 126 -3.36 -3.64 12.64
C GLY A 126 -2.19 -2.76 12.19
N GLU A 127 -1.49 -3.18 11.14
CA GLU A 127 -0.29 -2.51 10.61
C GLU A 127 -0.17 -2.70 9.09
N VAL A 128 0.63 -1.85 8.44
CA VAL A 128 1.06 -2.04 7.04
C VAL A 128 2.40 -2.78 7.04
N LEU A 129 2.46 -3.88 6.31
CA LEU A 129 3.62 -4.76 6.24
C LEU A 129 4.55 -4.47 5.07
N ARG A 130 4.00 -4.05 3.92
CA ARG A 130 4.74 -3.77 2.67
C ARG A 130 3.85 -3.10 1.62
N LEU A 131 4.44 -2.71 0.50
CA LEU A 131 3.76 -2.19 -0.69
C LEU A 131 4.11 -3.02 -1.92
N ALA A 132 3.15 -3.33 -2.78
CA ALA A 132 3.41 -4.00 -4.05
C ALA A 132 3.11 -3.08 -5.23
N LEU A 133 3.90 -3.19 -6.30
CA LEU A 133 3.60 -2.64 -7.62
C LEU A 133 2.72 -3.64 -8.39
N VAL A 134 1.57 -3.19 -8.89
CA VAL A 134 0.56 -4.06 -9.54
C VAL A 134 -0.08 -3.40 -10.77
N ASN A 135 -0.59 -4.22 -11.69
CA ASN A 135 -1.33 -3.78 -12.88
C ASN A 135 -2.84 -4.03 -12.79
N ASN A 136 -3.27 -5.02 -12.00
CA ASN A 136 -4.67 -5.30 -11.74
C ASN A 136 -4.99 -5.03 -10.27
N PRO A 137 -5.31 -3.78 -9.89
CA PRO A 137 -5.49 -3.42 -8.49
C PRO A 137 -6.86 -3.83 -7.97
N ASN A 138 -6.87 -4.27 -6.72
CA ASN A 138 -8.07 -4.82 -6.09
C ASN A 138 -8.95 -3.79 -5.35
N LEU A 139 -8.78 -2.47 -5.56
CA LEU A 139 -9.47 -1.38 -4.82
C LEU A 139 -9.54 -0.03 -5.60
N ARG A 140 -10.52 0.87 -5.29
CA ARG A 140 -10.66 2.23 -5.86
C ARG A 140 -10.13 3.31 -4.88
N LEU A 141 -9.03 3.99 -5.20
CA LEU A 141 -8.54 5.19 -4.46
C LEU A 141 -8.58 6.46 -5.28
N ALA A 142 -8.39 7.59 -4.60
CA ALA A 142 -8.22 8.90 -5.19
C ALA A 142 -7.13 8.85 -6.27
N SER A 143 -7.47 9.32 -7.46
CA SER A 143 -6.46 9.60 -8.47
C SER A 143 -5.59 10.75 -7.93
N LEU A 144 -4.26 10.67 -8.10
CA LEU A 144 -3.32 11.73 -7.70
C LEU A 144 -3.54 13.08 -8.43
N ASN A 145 -4.63 13.25 -9.18
CA ASN A 145 -5.07 14.52 -9.72
C ASN A 145 -5.76 15.33 -8.60
N ARG A 146 -4.97 15.87 -7.67
CA ARG A 146 -5.39 17.07 -6.95
C ARG A 146 -4.74 18.25 -7.66
N GLN A 147 -5.53 18.91 -8.51
CA GLN A 147 -5.28 20.28 -8.93
C GLN A 147 -4.98 21.11 -7.67
N GLN A 148 -3.82 21.76 -7.64
CA GLN A 148 -3.70 22.97 -6.84
C GLN A 148 -4.57 24.00 -7.57
N ASP A 149 -5.72 24.32 -6.99
CA ASP A 149 -6.46 25.52 -7.36
C ASP A 149 -5.93 26.65 -6.45
N ASP A 150 -5.76 27.82 -7.08
CA ASP A 150 -5.13 29.06 -6.60
C ASP A 150 -5.61 29.58 -5.22
#